data_AF-A0AAW8AJG6-F1
#
_entry.id   AF-A0AAW8AJG6-F1
#
_cell.length_a   1.000
_cell.length_b   1.000
_cell.length_c   1.000
_cell.angle_alpha   90.00
_cell.angle_beta   90.00
_cell.angle_gamma   90.00
#
_symmetry.space_group_name_H-M   'P 1'
#
loop_
_entity.id
_entity.type
_entity.pdbx_description
1 polymer ?
#
loop_
_entity_poly.entity_id
_entity_poly.type
_entity_poly.pdbx_seq_one_letter_code
_entity_poly.pdbx_strand_id
1 'polypeptide(L)'
;GETLFGVARNLDDFFYLHLGRGHGGARVIGRSAYPGADGNPTEIGHVPIVPGGTPCYCGNRGCLERYVSMHSLAEALGVSDHDVWAV
;
A
#
# COMPACT_ATOMS: atom_id res chain seq x y z
N GLY A 1 -0.61 -15.58 -2.79
CA GLY A 1 -1.67 -15.31 -3.77
C GLY A 1 -1.08 -15.27 -5.16
N GLU A 2 -0.51 -14.13 -5.54
CA GLU A 2 -0.04 -13.88 -6.91
C GLU A 2 0.93 -14.91 -7.49
N THR A 3 1.93 -15.36 -6.71
CA THR A 3 2.88 -16.39 -7.15
C THR A 3 2.24 -17.75 -7.43
N LEU A 4 1.19 -18.10 -6.68
CA LEU A 4 0.55 -19.42 -6.76
C LEU A 4 -0.61 -19.44 -7.76
N PHE A 5 -1.42 -18.38 -7.74
CA PHE A 5 -2.73 -18.37 -8.39
C PHE A 5 -3.03 -17.07 -9.15
N GLY A 6 -2.14 -16.08 -9.18
CA GLY A 6 -2.42 -14.78 -9.80
C GLY A 6 -1.66 -14.51 -11.09
N VAL A 7 -1.41 -13.24 -11.37
CA VAL A 7 -0.75 -12.80 -12.61
C VAL A 7 0.76 -13.02 -12.57
N ALA A 8 1.34 -13.15 -11.37
CA ALA A 8 2.77 -13.29 -11.17
C ALA A 8 3.28 -14.75 -11.15
N ARG A 9 2.49 -15.74 -11.58
CA ARG A 9 2.88 -17.17 -11.56
C ARG A 9 4.18 -17.48 -12.31
N ASN A 10 4.48 -16.70 -13.35
CA ASN A 10 5.67 -16.86 -14.20
C ASN A 10 6.73 -15.77 -13.95
N LEU A 11 6.61 -15.03 -12.85
CA LEU A 11 7.61 -14.05 -12.43
C LEU A 11 8.39 -14.63 -11.25
N ASP A 12 9.71 -14.51 -11.31
CA ASP A 12 10.58 -14.93 -10.19
C ASP A 12 10.73 -13.81 -9.16
N ASP A 13 10.86 -12.56 -9.63
CA ASP A 13 11.03 -11.40 -8.78
C ASP A 13 9.98 -10.34 -9.12
N PHE A 14 9.24 -9.88 -8.11
CA PHE A 14 8.26 -8.82 -8.29
C PHE A 14 7.93 -8.11 -6.97
N PHE A 15 7.32 -6.94 -7.08
CA PHE A 15 6.71 -6.25 -5.96
C PHE A 15 5.20 -6.26 -6.13
N TYR A 16 4.49 -6.76 -5.13
CA TYR A 16 3.06 -6.65 -5.04
C TYR A 16 2.70 -5.44 -4.19
N LEU A 17 1.91 -4.52 -4.73
CA LEU A 17 1.37 -3.37 -4.01
C LEU A 17 -0.13 -3.56 -3.85
N HIS A 18 -0.58 -3.65 -2.60
CA HIS A 18 -1.99 -3.67 -2.26
C HIS A 18 -2.48 -2.24 -2.03
N LEU A 19 -3.44 -1.81 -2.85
CA LEU A 19 -4.14 -0.54 -2.70
C LEU A 19 -5.53 -0.83 -2.13
N GLY A 20 -5.76 -0.48 -0.88
CA GLY A 20 -7.04 -0.64 -0.21
C GLY A 20 -7.28 0.47 0.79
N ARG A 21 -7.93 0.16 1.92
CA ARG A 21 -8.06 1.09 3.04
C ARG A 21 -6.69 1.44 3.64
N GLY A 22 -5.79 0.46 3.67
CA GLY A 22 -4.36 0.62 3.98
C GLY A 22 -3.47 0.19 2.82
N HIS A 23 -2.20 0.56 2.89
CA HIS A 23 -1.18 0.26 1.87
C HIS A 23 -0.27 -0.83 2.37
N GLY A 24 -0.41 -2.02 1.80
CA GLY A 24 0.48 -3.14 2.06
C GLY A 24 1.37 -3.40 0.85
N GLY A 25 2.58 -3.89 1.09
CA GLY A 25 3.44 -4.40 0.03
C GLY A 25 3.95 -5.79 0.34
N ALA A 26 4.27 -6.55 -0.71
CA ALA A 26 5.07 -7.76 -0.58
C ALA A 26 6.14 -7.77 -1.65
N ARG A 27 7.40 -7.75 -1.22
CA ARG A 27 8.53 -8.03 -2.10
C ARG A 27 8.64 -9.56 -2.25
N VAL A 28 8.66 -10.05 -3.48
CA VAL A 28 8.88 -11.47 -3.80
C VAL A 28 10.21 -11.58 -4.54
N ILE A 29 11.08 -12.48 -4.06
CA ILE A 29 12.39 -12.76 -4.66
C ILE A 29 12.52 -14.26 -4.81
N GLY A 30 12.92 -14.73 -5.99
CA GLY A 30 13.02 -16.17 -6.28
C GLY A 30 11.73 -16.91 -5.93
N ARG A 31 10.58 -16.30 -6.26
CA ARG A 31 9.22 -16.81 -6.02
C ARG A 31 8.82 -16.93 -4.54
N SER A 32 9.64 -16.44 -3.61
CA SER A 32 9.35 -16.44 -2.17
C SER A 32 9.08 -15.03 -1.65
N ALA A 33 8.04 -14.87 -0.85
CA ALA A 33 7.78 -13.60 -0.19
C ALA A 33 8.90 -13.29 0.81
N TYR A 34 9.50 -12.12 0.68
CA TYR A 34 10.54 -11.64 1.56
C TYR A 34 9.90 -11.13 2.86
N PRO A 35 10.23 -11.73 4.03
CA PRO A 35 9.56 -11.42 5.30
C PRO A 35 10.02 -10.11 5.95
N GLY A 36 11.05 -9.44 5.43
CA GLY A 36 11.65 -8.31 6.11
C GLY A 36 12.50 -8.72 7.32
N ALA A 37 13.16 -7.74 7.94
CA ALA A 37 13.98 -7.99 9.12
C ALA A 37 13.12 -8.32 10.36
N ASP A 38 11.99 -7.63 10.52
CA ASP A 38 11.13 -7.71 11.73
C ASP A 38 9.74 -8.33 11.46
N GLY A 39 9.58 -9.09 10.38
CA GLY A 39 8.33 -9.77 10.06
C GLY A 39 7.17 -8.86 9.60
N ASN A 40 7.38 -7.54 9.53
CA ASN A 40 6.48 -6.59 8.89
C ASN A 40 7.16 -5.94 7.67
N PRO A 41 7.35 -6.70 6.58
CA PRO A 41 7.96 -6.13 5.40
C PRO A 41 6.99 -5.10 4.80
N THR A 42 7.56 -3.97 4.35
CA THR A 42 6.93 -3.10 3.35
C THR A 42 5.72 -2.26 3.81
N GLU A 43 5.96 -1.37 4.78
CA GLU A 43 5.09 -0.23 5.14
C GLU A 43 5.21 0.96 4.15
N ILE A 44 5.06 0.66 2.84
CA ILE A 44 5.28 1.65 1.78
C ILE A 44 4.26 2.81 1.83
N GLY A 45 3.09 2.58 2.42
CA GLY A 45 2.09 3.62 2.67
C GLY A 45 2.62 4.80 3.47
N HIS A 46 3.56 4.54 4.38
CA HIS A 46 4.12 5.52 5.30
C HIS A 46 5.41 6.19 4.81
N VAL A 47 5.90 5.82 3.62
CA VAL A 47 7.04 6.49 3.00
C VAL A 47 6.64 7.92 2.62
N PRO A 48 7.34 8.97 3.10
CA PRO A 48 7.06 10.34 2.71
C PRO A 48 7.43 10.56 1.24
N ILE A 49 6.44 10.93 0.42
CA ILE A 49 6.62 11.26 -1.01
C ILE A 49 6.39 12.75 -1.30
N VAL A 50 5.72 13.47 -0.40
CA VAL A 50 5.50 14.91 -0.49
C VAL A 50 6.03 15.57 0.79
N PRO A 51 7.28 16.08 0.81
CA PRO A 51 7.88 16.68 2.00
C PRO A 51 6.99 17.78 2.61
N GLY A 52 6.72 17.67 3.91
CA GLY A 52 5.90 18.65 4.64
C GLY A 52 4.40 18.64 4.27
N GLY A 53 3.93 17.65 3.51
CA GLY A 53 2.56 17.58 3.03
C GLY A 53 1.51 17.20 4.08
N THR A 54 0.45 16.54 3.63
CA THR A 54 -0.72 16.17 4.45
C THR A 54 -0.30 15.33 5.67
N PRO A 55 -0.79 15.66 6.88
CA PRO A 55 -0.53 14.85 8.07
C PRO A 55 -0.96 13.39 7.87
N CYS A 56 -0.16 12.47 8.40
CA CYS A 56 -0.43 11.04 8.39
C CYS A 56 -0.61 10.53 9.82
N TYR A 57 -1.47 9.53 10.02
CA TYR A 57 -1.75 8.97 11.34
C TYR A 57 -0.53 8.26 11.96
N CYS A 58 0.47 7.86 11.16
CA CYS A 58 1.73 7.31 11.68
C CYS A 58 2.61 8.36 12.39
N GLY A 59 2.24 9.64 12.34
CA GLY A 59 2.98 10.76 12.93
C GLY A 59 3.85 11.54 11.94
N ASN A 60 4.13 10.99 10.76
CA ASN A 60 4.83 11.69 9.68
C ASN A 60 3.92 12.64 8.91
N ARG A 61 4.49 13.33 7.91
CA ARG A 61 3.77 14.17 6.95
C ARG A 61 4.12 13.77 5.52
N GLY A 62 3.09 13.74 4.67
CA GLY A 62 3.26 13.51 3.24
C GLY A 62 3.52 12.06 2.85
N CYS A 63 3.08 11.11 3.68
CA CYS A 63 3.11 9.69 3.38
C CYS A 63 2.30 9.35 2.11
N LEU A 64 2.75 8.35 1.34
CA LEU A 64 2.10 7.89 0.11
C LEU A 64 0.59 7.68 0.26
N GLU A 65 0.16 7.03 1.34
CA GLU A 65 -1.25 6.72 1.58
C GLU A 65 -2.15 7.96 1.70
N ARG A 66 -1.58 9.13 2.03
CA ARG A 66 -2.35 10.38 2.14
C ARG A 66 -2.70 10.97 0.77
N TYR A 67 -2.18 10.38 -0.30
CA TYR A 67 -2.40 10.82 -1.68
C TYR A 67 -2.91 9.72 -2.58
N VAL A 68 -2.52 8.47 -2.30
CA VAL A 68 -2.93 7.30 -3.05
C VAL A 68 -3.52 6.34 -2.05
N SER A 69 -4.82 6.48 -1.75
CA SER A 69 -5.61 5.53 -0.95
C SER A 69 -7.10 5.72 -1.22
N MET A 70 -7.90 4.72 -0.82
CA MET A 70 -9.37 4.86 -0.85
C MET A 70 -9.83 6.01 0.06
N HIS A 71 -9.16 6.18 1.21
CA HIS A 71 -9.46 7.25 2.14
C HIS A 71 -9.12 8.63 1.58
N SER A 72 -7.95 8.81 0.95
CA SER A 72 -7.60 10.09 0.31
C SER A 72 -8.50 10.39 -0.87
N LEU A 73 -8.98 9.37 -1.58
CA LEU A 73 -9.99 9.51 -2.63
C LEU A 73 -11.35 9.97 -2.06
N ALA A 74 -11.80 9.37 -0.95
CA ALA A 74 -13.02 9.77 -0.26
C ALA A 74 -12.97 11.24 0.19
N GLU A 75 -11.85 11.64 0.81
CA GLU A 75 -11.60 13.04 1.20
C GLU A 75 -11.63 13.98 -0.01
N ALA A 76 -10.99 13.61 -1.12
CA ALA A 76 -10.95 14.42 -2.34
C ALA A 76 -12.34 14.58 -3.00
N LEU A 77 -13.20 13.57 -2.89
CA LEU A 77 -14.56 13.57 -3.42
C LEU A 77 -15.59 14.18 -2.45
N GLY A 78 -15.23 14.42 -1.19
CA GLY A 78 -16.14 14.92 -0.16
C GLY A 78 -17.23 13.91 0.22
N VAL A 79 -16.94 12.61 0.09
CA VAL A 79 -17.85 11.50 0.45
C VAL A 79 -17.32 10.76 1.66
N SER A 80 -18.14 9.88 2.26
CA SER A 80 -17.66 9.07 3.38
C SER A 80 -16.72 7.96 2.89
N ASP A 81 -15.75 7.55 3.72
CA ASP A 81 -14.89 6.40 3.42
C ASP A 81 -15.72 5.14 3.11
N HIS A 82 -16.88 5.01 3.77
CA HIS A 82 -17.83 3.93 3.54
C HIS A 82 -18.34 3.84 2.11
N ASP A 83 -18.53 4.97 1.47
CA ASP A 83 -19.07 5.02 0.11
C ASP A 83 -18.03 4.58 -0.94
N VAL A 84 -16.74 4.59 -0.59
CA VAL A 84 -15.65 4.26 -1.51
C VAL A 84 -15.18 2.81 -1.36
N TRP A 85 -15.29 2.18 -0.18
CA TRP A 85 -14.88 0.77 -0.01
C TRP A 85 -15.99 -0.25 -0.28
N ALA A 86 -17.26 0.18 -0.33
CA ALA A 86 -18.41 -0.70 -0.54
C ALA A 86 -18.65 -1.09 -2.01
N VAL A 87 -17.74 -0.72 -2.93
CA VAL A 87 -17.70 -1.13 -4.35
C VAL A 87 -16.70 -2.25 -4.57
#